data_AF-A0AAW4YBV6-F1
#
_entry.id   AF-A0AAW4YBV6-F1
#
_cell.length_a   1.000
_cell.length_b   1.000
_cell.length_c   1.000
_cell.angle_alpha   90.00
_cell.angle_beta   90.00
_cell.angle_gamma   90.00
#
_symmetry.space_group_name_H-M   'P 1'
#
loop_
_entity.id
_entity.type
_entity.pdbx_description
1 polymer ?
#
loop_
_entity_poly.entity_id
_entity_poly.type
_entity_poly.pdbx_seq_one_letter_code
_entity_poly.pdbx_strand_id
1 'polypeptide(L)' 'TFGYLPEYIVADAGYGSEQNYMAIIDDFNKTPLITYGMFIKDKTRKFKSGIFNTQNWKYDELNNEFICPN' A
#
# COMPACT_ATOMS: atom_id res chain seq x y z
N THR A 1 -10.86 -25.55 -19.56
CA THR A 1 -9.41 -25.55 -19.32
C THR A 1 -9.15 -24.93 -17.97
N PHE A 2 -8.98 -25.74 -16.92
CA PHE A 2 -8.59 -25.26 -15.59
C PHE A 2 -7.07 -25.18 -15.57
N GLY A 3 -6.50 -23.97 -15.58
CA GLY A 3 -5.04 -23.79 -15.55
C GLY A 3 -4.51 -22.45 -16.03
N TYR A 4 -5.32 -21.63 -16.71
CA TYR A 4 -4.88 -20.28 -17.11
C TYR A 4 -5.44 -19.23 -16.14
N LEU A 5 -4.55 -18.51 -15.47
CA LEU A 5 -4.91 -17.36 -14.64
C LEU A 5 -5.27 -16.16 -15.53
N PRO A 6 -6.30 -15.38 -15.16
CA PRO A 6 -6.64 -14.14 -15.86
C PRO A 6 -5.47 -13.16 -15.80
N GLU A 7 -5.47 -12.19 -16.73
CA GLU A 7 -4.45 -11.12 -16.76
C GLU A 7 -4.46 -10.27 -15.47
N TYR A 8 -5.64 -10.08 -14.89
CA TYR A 8 -5.84 -9.30 -13.68
C TYR A 8 -6.26 -10.20 -12.51
N ILE A 9 -5.55 -10.09 -11.40
CA ILE A 9 -5.90 -10.76 -10.14
C ILE A 9 -6.51 -9.71 -9.20
N VAL A 10 -7.78 -9.89 -8.88
CA VAL A 10 -8.56 -9.00 -7.99
C VAL A 10 -8.76 -9.67 -6.63
N ALA A 11 -8.67 -8.88 -5.57
CA ALA A 11 -8.97 -9.30 -4.20
C ALA A 11 -9.28 -8.07 -3.34
N ASP A 12 -9.82 -8.30 -2.14
CA ASP A 12 -10.04 -7.24 -1.17
C ASP A 12 -8.75 -6.83 -0.45
N ALA A 13 -8.86 -5.78 0.38
CA ALA A 13 -7.70 -5.17 1.01
C ALA A 13 -6.96 -6.08 2.00
N GLY A 14 -7.59 -7.16 2.49
CA GLY A 14 -6.95 -8.19 3.31
C GLY A 14 -5.86 -8.97 2.57
N TYR A 15 -5.91 -9.01 1.24
CA TYR A 15 -4.88 -9.64 0.40
C TYR A 15 -3.86 -8.63 -0.14
N GLY A 16 -3.95 -7.34 0.21
CA GLY A 16 -3.05 -6.30 -0.27
C GLY A 16 -1.71 -6.22 0.47
N SER A 17 -1.14 -7.36 0.88
CA SER A 17 0.20 -7.43 1.49
C SER A 17 1.29 -7.44 0.41
N GLU A 18 2.47 -6.90 0.72
CA GLU A 18 3.62 -6.88 -0.19
C GLU A 18 3.92 -8.28 -0.76
N GLN A 19 3.88 -9.31 0.08
CA GLN A 19 4.12 -10.70 -0.32
C GLN A 19 3.13 -11.17 -1.39
N ASN A 20 1.86 -10.78 -1.28
CA ASN A 20 0.84 -11.16 -2.26
C ASN A 20 1.03 -10.39 -3.58
N TYR A 21 1.39 -9.10 -3.52
CA TYR A 21 1.73 -8.34 -4.72
C TYR A 21 2.93 -8.95 -5.46
N MET A 22 4.00 -9.29 -4.73
CA MET A 22 5.19 -9.92 -5.28
C MET A 22 4.86 -11.26 -5.94
N ALA A 23 4.11 -12.14 -5.27
CA ALA A 23 3.70 -13.41 -5.86
C ALA A 23 2.92 -13.22 -7.18
N ILE A 24 1.98 -12.25 -7.22
CA ILE A 24 1.19 -11.95 -8.42
C ILE A 24 2.07 -11.48 -9.58
N ILE A 25 3.06 -10.63 -9.31
CA ILE A 25 3.92 -10.03 -10.32
C ILE A 25 5.03 -11.01 -10.75
N ASP A 26 5.73 -11.61 -9.80
CA ASP A 26 6.96 -12.37 -10.05
C ASP A 26 6.65 -13.83 -10.42
N ASP A 27 5.77 -14.49 -9.67
CA ASP A 27 5.48 -15.93 -9.87
C ASP A 27 4.40 -16.14 -10.94
N PHE A 28 3.36 -15.30 -10.92
CA PHE A 28 2.21 -15.45 -11.82
C PHE A 28 2.30 -14.57 -13.07
N ASN A 29 3.19 -13.57 -13.08
CA ASN A 29 3.35 -12.59 -14.17
C ASN A 29 2.01 -11.96 -14.57
N LYS A 30 1.20 -11.58 -13.56
CA LYS A 30 -0.13 -10.97 -13.70
C LYS A 30 -0.17 -9.57 -13.08
N THR A 31 -1.24 -8.84 -13.36
CA THR A 31 -1.47 -7.50 -12.82
C THR A 31 -2.35 -7.57 -11.57
N PRO A 32 -1.86 -7.15 -10.38
CA PRO A 32 -2.68 -7.09 -9.18
C PRO A 32 -3.62 -5.88 -9.21
N LEU A 33 -4.92 -6.11 -9.07
CA LEU A 33 -5.96 -5.11 -8.85
C LEU A 33 -6.53 -5.25 -7.44
N ILE A 34 -5.63 -5.14 -6.47
CA ILE A 34 -5.90 -5.28 -5.04
C ILE A 34 -5.64 -3.92 -4.41
N THR A 35 -6.39 -3.55 -3.37
CA THR A 35 -6.09 -2.36 -2.57
C THR A 35 -5.25 -2.78 -1.36
N TYR A 36 -4.34 -1.94 -0.89
CA TYR A 36 -3.63 -2.22 0.36
C TYR A 36 -4.53 -1.88 1.57
N GLY A 37 -4.29 -2.54 2.72
CA GLY A 37 -5.17 -2.46 3.89
C GLY A 37 -5.51 -1.05 4.41
N MET A 38 -4.61 -0.07 4.21
CA MET A 38 -4.79 1.31 4.67
C MET A 38 -5.43 2.24 3.63
N PHE A 39 -5.68 1.78 2.40
CA PHE A 39 -6.14 2.61 1.28
C PHE A 39 -7.36 3.50 1.58
N ILE A 40 -8.36 2.96 2.28
CA ILE A 40 -9.56 3.72 2.67
C ILE A 40 -9.23 4.71 3.79
N LYS A 41 -8.49 4.26 4.81
CA LYS A 41 -8.16 5.05 6.00
C LYS A 41 -7.30 6.26 5.64
N ASP A 42 -6.32 6.07 4.76
CA ASP A 42 -5.36 7.12 4.35
C ASP A 42 -6.05 8.29 3.64
N LYS A 43 -7.20 8.03 3.01
CA LYS A 43 -8.01 9.06 2.34
C LYS A 43 -8.84 9.89 3.32
N THR A 44 -9.05 9.43 4.55
CA THR A 44 -9.89 10.13 5.52
C THR A 44 -9.24 11.41 6.02
N ARG A 45 -10.06 12.45 6.27
CA ARG A 45 -9.59 13.73 6.83
C ARG A 45 -8.85 13.54 8.15
N LYS A 46 -9.37 12.68 9.03
CA LYS A 46 -8.79 12.36 10.34
C LYS A 46 -7.36 11.82 10.22
N PHE A 47 -7.11 10.94 9.25
CA PHE A 47 -5.77 10.39 9.03
C PHE A 47 -4.81 11.45 8.49
N LYS A 48 -5.24 12.22 7.49
CA LYS A 48 -4.43 13.28 6.87
C LYS A 48 -4.11 14.45 7.80
N SER A 49 -4.99 14.77 8.73
CA SER A 49 -4.78 15.87 9.70
C SER A 49 -4.11 15.41 11.00
N GLY A 50 -3.80 14.12 11.15
CA GLY A 50 -3.17 13.60 12.36
C GLY A 50 -1.70 14.00 12.44
N ILE A 51 -1.36 14.96 13.30
CA ILE A 51 0.04 15.43 13.46
C ILE A 51 0.97 14.34 14.00
N PHE A 52 0.48 13.47 14.89
CA PHE A 52 1.27 12.35 15.43
C PHE A 52 1.29 11.11 14.52
N ASN A 53 0.67 11.17 13.34
CA ASN A 53 0.85 10.13 12.34
C ASN A 53 2.21 10.35 11.67
N THR A 54 3.15 9.43 11.87
CA THR A 54 4.51 9.53 11.32
C THR A 54 4.53 9.64 9.80
N GLN A 55 3.52 9.09 9.10
CA GLN A 55 3.39 9.23 7.65
C GLN A 55 3.11 10.67 7.18
N ASN A 56 2.65 11.55 8.08
CA ASN A 56 2.41 12.96 7.79
C ASN A 56 3.59 13.85 8.21
N TRP A 57 4.66 13.28 8.77
CA TRP A 57 5.82 14.06 9.23
C TRP A 57 6.59 14.62 8.04
N LYS A 58 7.17 15.81 8.23
CA LYS A 58 8.04 16.41 7.24
C LYS A 58 9.34 15.60 7.18
N TYR A 59 9.70 15.15 5.99
CA TYR A 59 10.99 14.52 5.73
C TYR A 59 12.04 15.59 5.41
N ASP A 60 13.19 15.52 6.07
CA ASP A 60 14.38 16.31 5.77
C ASP A 60 15.38 15.45 5.00
N GLU A 61 15.50 15.72 3.71
CA GLU A 61 16.39 14.99 2.80
C GLU A 61 17.88 15.20 3.12
N LEU A 62 18.25 16.36 3.68
CA LEU A 62 19.65 16.69 3.95
C LEU A 62 20.22 15.85 5.09
N ASN A 63 19.41 15.65 6.12
CA ASN A 63 19.79 14.90 7.32
C ASN A 63 19.24 13.46 7.30
N ASN A 64 18.45 13.10 6.28
CA ASN A 64 17.79 11.80 6.13
C ASN A 64 16.94 11.41 7.35
N GLU A 65 16.13 12.35 7.84
CA GLU A 65 15.34 12.18 9.06
C GLU A 65 13.92 12.74 8.92
N PHE A 66 13.00 12.25 9.76
CA PHE A 66 11.65 12.79 9.86
C PHE A 66 11.54 13.73 11.07
N ILE A 67 10.97 14.91 10.84
CA ILE A 67 10.79 15.93 11.89
C ILE A 67 9.46 15.68 12.60
N CYS A 68 9.55 15.31 13.88
CA CYS A 68 8.38 15.18 14.75
C CYS A 68 7.74 16.57 15.00
N PRO A 69 6.42 16.72 14.87
CA PRO A 69 5.73 17.98 15.17
C PRO A 69 5.66 18.23 16.69
N ASN A 70 5.71 19.52 17.07
CA ASN A 70 5.57 20.01 18.44
C ASN A 70 4.12 19.90 18.96
#